data_AF-A0A0F9GFN0-F1
#
_entry.id   AF-A0A0F9GFN0-F1
#
_cell.length_a   1.000
_cell.length_b   1.000
_cell.length_c   1.000
_cell.angle_alpha   90.00
_cell.angle_beta   90.00
_cell.angle_gamma   90.00
#
_symmetry.space_group_name_H-M   'P 1'
#
loop_
_entity.id
_entity.type
_entity.pdbx_description
1 polymer ?
#
loop_
_entity_poly.entity_id
_entity_poly.type
_entity_poly.pdbx_seq_one_letter_code
_entity_poly.pdbx_strand_id
1 'polypeptide(L)'
;CHTRGRDKTGKYAYPVAYQDHKGYGNIRLYFNEATPGKDSEYFWPSGESRYSNQQYLDWKQSEHAKVGVVCNTCHNVHKSKTTLVSTGAGGPALLDSIISKTRLFEDRLCKSCHTTVQYRSAHRIHTFGSCIRCHMPKVARIGEAGDAHSHTFRFMFPQDSIKMGGVEKQPNACNACHHHKDASPETLAAFLEAAKNADMPKPFTVHQRPKEFQK
;
A
#
# COMPACT_ATOMS: atom_id res chain seq x y z
N CYS A 1 -1.72 15.75 -9.15
CA CYS A 1 -2.86 15.26 -8.34
C CYS A 1 -2.42 14.19 -7.34
N HIS A 2 -1.79 13.09 -7.76
CA HIS A 2 -1.34 12.02 -6.86
C HIS A 2 0.07 12.24 -6.30
N THR A 3 0.41 13.48 -5.95
CA THR A 3 1.69 13.84 -5.33
C THR A 3 1.48 14.97 -4.32
N ARG A 4 2.47 15.20 -3.45
CA ARG A 4 2.54 16.36 -2.54
C ARG A 4 3.84 17.12 -2.75
N GLY A 5 3.81 18.40 -2.40
CA GLY A 5 4.90 19.34 -2.62
C GLY A 5 4.38 20.75 -2.78
N ARG A 6 5.18 21.62 -3.41
CA ARG A 6 4.82 23.00 -3.71
C ARG A 6 5.10 23.33 -5.17
N ASP A 7 4.40 24.31 -5.72
CA ASP A 7 4.77 24.91 -7.00
C ASP A 7 6.16 25.58 -6.91
N LYS A 8 6.72 26.01 -8.05
CA LYS A 8 8.07 26.60 -8.07
C LYS A 8 8.21 27.87 -7.23
N THR A 9 7.10 28.59 -6.96
CA THR A 9 7.11 29.76 -6.08
C THR A 9 7.04 29.40 -4.59
N GLY A 10 6.67 28.15 -4.25
CA GLY A 10 6.44 27.71 -2.88
C GLY A 10 5.04 28.03 -2.33
N LYS A 11 4.24 28.86 -3.04
CA LYS A 11 2.96 29.40 -2.55
C LYS A 11 1.85 28.35 -2.55
N TYR A 12 1.76 27.50 -3.56
CA TYR A 12 0.62 26.60 -3.78
C TYR A 12 1.01 25.14 -3.58
N ALA A 13 0.11 24.34 -3.00
CA ALA A 13 0.28 22.89 -2.81
C ALA A 13 -0.01 22.05 -4.07
N TYR A 14 -0.23 22.71 -5.21
CA TYR A 14 -0.49 22.11 -6.51
C TYR A 14 0.21 22.93 -7.60
N PRO A 15 0.56 22.32 -8.76
CA PRO A 15 1.35 22.99 -9.79
C PRO A 15 0.47 23.92 -10.65
N VAL A 16 0.23 25.15 -10.18
CA VAL A 16 -0.63 26.15 -10.87
C VAL A 16 -0.20 26.33 -12.33
N ALA A 17 1.08 26.65 -12.56
CA ALA A 17 1.60 26.88 -13.90
C ALA A 17 1.44 25.65 -14.82
N TYR A 18 1.52 24.43 -14.30
CA TYR A 18 1.29 23.22 -15.11
C TYR A 18 -0.16 23.14 -15.61
N GLN A 19 -1.12 23.58 -14.80
CA GLN A 19 -2.54 23.64 -15.18
C GLN A 19 -2.79 24.74 -16.23
N ASP A 20 -2.15 25.90 -16.08
CA ASP A 20 -2.27 27.02 -17.03
C ASP A 20 -1.78 26.62 -18.42
N HIS A 21 -0.67 25.86 -18.47
CA HIS A 21 -0.15 25.28 -19.71
C HIS A 21 -0.91 24.02 -20.15
N LYS A 22 -2.10 23.75 -19.63
CA LYS A 22 -2.95 22.59 -19.96
C LYS A 22 -2.22 21.23 -19.87
N GLY A 23 -1.23 21.13 -18.99
CA GLY A 23 -0.42 19.93 -18.81
C GLY A 23 0.61 19.67 -19.91
N TYR A 24 0.90 20.65 -20.78
CA TYR A 24 2.02 20.54 -21.71
C TYR A 24 3.35 20.66 -20.95
N GLY A 25 4.18 19.61 -21.01
CA GLY A 25 5.51 19.57 -20.41
C GLY A 25 5.64 18.60 -19.24
N ASN A 26 6.87 18.43 -18.74
CA ASN A 26 7.13 17.57 -17.59
C ASN A 26 6.78 18.32 -16.29
N ILE A 27 5.92 17.74 -15.45
CA ILE A 27 5.49 18.33 -14.16
C ILE A 27 6.65 18.76 -13.26
N ARG A 28 7.83 18.10 -13.37
CA ARG A 28 9.04 18.45 -12.61
C ARG A 28 9.55 19.87 -12.88
N LEU A 29 9.22 20.45 -14.04
CA LEU A 29 9.53 21.83 -14.39
C LEU A 29 8.68 22.84 -13.62
N TYR A 30 7.52 22.40 -13.11
CA TYR A 30 6.50 23.28 -12.51
C TYR A 30 6.21 22.95 -11.04
N PHE A 31 6.75 21.85 -10.52
CA PHE A 31 6.47 21.37 -9.17
C PHE A 31 7.74 20.90 -8.45
N ASN A 32 7.86 21.28 -7.18
CA ASN A 32 8.85 20.79 -6.24
C ASN A 32 8.17 19.73 -5.37
N GLU A 33 8.45 18.47 -5.68
CA GLU A 33 7.86 17.34 -4.96
C GLU A 33 8.45 17.22 -3.56
N ALA A 34 7.61 16.83 -2.62
CA ALA A 34 8.03 16.51 -1.25
C ALA A 34 9.07 15.37 -1.25
N THR A 35 10.02 15.45 -0.34
CA THR A 35 11.08 14.45 -0.15
C THR A 35 11.16 14.03 1.31
N PRO A 36 11.44 12.74 1.63
CA PRO A 36 11.50 12.26 3.01
C PRO A 36 12.46 13.03 3.93
N GLY A 37 13.55 13.59 3.38
CA GLY A 37 14.52 14.34 4.18
C GLY A 37 14.09 15.77 4.51
N LYS A 38 13.57 16.52 3.53
CA LYS A 38 13.20 17.94 3.72
C LYS A 38 11.78 18.12 4.24
N ASP A 39 10.87 17.23 3.86
CA ASP A 39 9.43 17.33 4.10
C ASP A 39 8.96 16.08 4.87
N SER A 40 9.68 15.75 5.94
CA SER A 40 9.54 14.51 6.70
C SER A 40 8.14 14.31 7.29
N GLU A 41 7.37 15.39 7.48
CA GLU A 41 5.99 15.31 7.95
C GLU A 41 5.08 14.52 7.00
N TYR A 42 5.41 14.48 5.70
CA TYR A 42 4.63 13.79 4.68
C TYR A 42 4.95 12.30 4.54
N PHE A 43 5.92 11.80 5.31
CA PHE A 43 6.40 10.44 5.21
C PHE A 43 6.44 9.77 6.59
N TRP A 44 6.24 8.46 6.59
CA TRP A 44 6.59 7.63 7.72
C TRP A 44 8.12 7.53 7.83
N PRO A 45 8.67 7.23 9.02
CA PRO A 45 10.12 7.04 9.20
C PRO A 45 10.77 6.08 8.18
N SER A 46 10.06 5.03 7.74
CA SER A 46 10.53 4.09 6.71
C SER A 46 10.42 4.61 5.25
N GLY A 47 9.89 5.82 5.05
CA GLY A 47 9.86 6.54 3.78
C GLY A 47 8.58 6.36 2.96
N GLU A 48 7.64 5.51 3.37
CA GLU A 48 6.29 5.45 2.79
C GLU A 48 5.54 6.74 3.07
N SER A 49 4.64 7.10 2.15
CA SER A 49 3.78 8.26 2.31
C SER A 49 2.85 8.16 3.53
N ARG A 50 2.65 9.27 4.24
CA ARG A 50 1.85 9.34 5.47
C ARG A 50 0.38 9.75 5.25
N TYR A 51 0.06 10.28 4.08
CA TYR A 51 -1.27 10.82 3.75
C TYR A 51 -1.79 10.35 2.39
N SER A 52 -3.06 10.66 2.14
CA SER A 52 -3.68 10.50 0.83
C SER A 52 -2.99 11.34 -0.25
N ASN A 53 -3.19 10.91 -1.50
CA ASN A 53 -2.73 11.60 -2.71
C ASN A 53 -1.20 11.72 -2.84
N GLN A 54 -0.47 10.72 -2.35
CA GLN A 54 0.99 10.65 -2.46
C GLN A 54 1.48 9.41 -3.23
N GLN A 55 0.58 8.72 -3.95
CA GLN A 55 0.89 7.47 -4.63
C GLN A 55 2.05 7.61 -5.62
N TYR A 56 2.24 8.78 -6.24
CA TYR A 56 3.37 9.03 -7.12
C TYR A 56 4.71 9.08 -6.38
N LEU A 57 4.73 9.64 -5.16
CA LEU A 57 5.95 9.70 -4.34
C LEU A 57 6.40 8.30 -3.94
N ASP A 58 5.45 7.47 -3.53
CA ASP A 58 5.65 6.05 -3.24
C ASP A 58 6.09 5.25 -4.48
N TRP A 59 5.40 5.43 -5.61
CA TRP A 59 5.72 4.73 -6.85
C TRP A 59 7.14 5.04 -7.32
N LYS A 60 7.58 6.31 -7.27
CA LYS A 60 8.93 6.71 -7.72
C LYS A 60 10.06 5.94 -7.03
N GLN A 61 9.87 5.54 -5.78
CA GLN A 61 10.87 4.78 -5.02
C GLN A 61 10.73 3.25 -5.16
N SER A 62 9.72 2.77 -5.88
CA SER A 62 9.46 1.33 -6.06
C SER A 62 10.34 0.69 -7.13
N GLU A 63 10.49 -0.63 -7.05
CA GLU A 63 11.12 -1.43 -8.11
C GLU A 63 10.33 -1.35 -9.43
N HIS A 64 9.00 -1.19 -9.35
CA HIS A 64 8.15 -0.99 -10.53
C HIS A 64 8.55 0.25 -11.33
N ALA A 65 8.85 1.36 -10.67
CA ALA A 65 9.31 2.56 -11.37
C ALA A 65 10.66 2.34 -12.06
N LYS A 66 11.57 1.56 -11.45
CA LYS A 66 12.89 1.25 -12.03
C LYS A 66 12.80 0.44 -13.32
N VAL A 67 11.80 -0.43 -13.44
CA VAL A 67 11.58 -1.29 -14.63
C VAL A 67 10.53 -0.73 -15.59
N GLY A 68 10.08 0.51 -15.39
CA GLY A 68 9.15 1.19 -16.30
C GLY A 68 7.68 0.77 -16.18
N VAL A 69 7.29 0.05 -15.13
CA VAL A 69 5.88 -0.19 -14.80
C VAL A 69 5.30 1.10 -14.24
N VAL A 70 4.30 1.67 -14.93
CA VAL A 70 3.72 2.98 -14.64
C VAL A 70 2.28 2.85 -14.13
N CYS A 71 1.69 3.96 -13.67
CA CYS A 71 0.35 3.97 -13.07
C CYS A 71 -0.71 3.31 -13.97
N ASN A 72 -0.67 3.60 -15.28
CA ASN A 72 -1.63 3.06 -16.23
C ASN A 72 -1.34 1.60 -16.61
N THR A 73 -0.21 0.99 -16.21
CA THR A 73 0.01 -0.46 -16.31
C THR A 73 -0.96 -1.19 -15.39
N CYS A 74 -1.23 -0.63 -14.20
CA CYS A 74 -2.13 -1.20 -13.20
C CYS A 74 -3.55 -0.65 -13.28
N HIS A 75 -3.70 0.64 -13.58
CA HIS A 75 -4.99 1.34 -13.60
C HIS A 75 -5.52 1.55 -15.02
N ASN A 76 -6.83 1.66 -15.15
CA ASN A 76 -7.49 2.11 -16.37
C ASN A 76 -8.60 3.09 -16.01
N VAL A 77 -8.46 4.32 -16.51
CA VAL A 77 -9.33 5.45 -16.18
C VAL A 77 -10.63 5.48 -17.00
N HIS A 78 -10.73 4.66 -18.05
CA HIS A 78 -11.87 4.59 -18.97
C HIS A 78 -12.36 3.15 -19.16
N LYS A 79 -12.72 2.45 -18.07
CA LYS A 79 -13.35 1.13 -18.17
C LYS A 79 -14.87 1.21 -18.13
N SER A 80 -15.51 0.54 -19.08
CA SER A 80 -16.95 0.25 -18.98
C SER A 80 -17.20 -0.79 -17.90
N LYS A 81 -18.37 -0.71 -17.24
CA LYS A 81 -18.84 -1.69 -16.25
C LYS A 81 -18.80 -3.12 -16.82
N THR A 82 -19.19 -3.29 -18.08
CA THR A 82 -19.19 -4.59 -18.79
C THR A 82 -17.79 -5.20 -18.88
N THR A 83 -16.76 -4.38 -19.11
CA THR A 83 -15.36 -4.83 -19.17
C THR A 83 -14.82 -5.25 -17.80
N LEU A 84 -15.33 -4.67 -16.71
CA LEU A 84 -14.92 -5.06 -15.36
C LEU A 84 -15.48 -6.42 -14.97
N VAL A 85 -16.74 -6.68 -15.30
CA VAL A 85 -17.40 -7.98 -15.06
C VAL A 85 -16.68 -9.10 -15.80
N SER A 86 -16.26 -8.89 -17.05
CA SER A 86 -15.52 -9.90 -17.83
C SER A 86 -14.11 -10.20 -17.31
N THR A 87 -13.51 -9.30 -16.52
CA THR A 87 -12.21 -9.55 -15.85
C THR A 87 -12.34 -10.33 -14.52
N GLY A 88 -13.55 -10.76 -14.17
CA GLY A 88 -13.85 -11.57 -12.99
C GLY A 88 -14.17 -10.77 -11.73
N ALA A 89 -14.48 -9.49 -11.85
CA ALA A 89 -15.01 -8.68 -10.75
C ALA A 89 -16.54 -8.84 -10.70
N GLY A 90 -17.03 -9.69 -9.79
CA GLY A 90 -18.47 -9.91 -9.54
C GLY A 90 -18.88 -9.54 -8.12
N GLY A 91 -20.14 -9.12 -7.92
CA GLY A 91 -20.64 -8.78 -6.58
C GLY A 91 -19.88 -7.61 -5.92
N PRO A 92 -19.54 -7.67 -4.62
CA PRO A 92 -18.80 -6.62 -3.92
C PRO A 92 -17.45 -6.26 -4.57
N ALA A 93 -16.77 -7.25 -5.17
CA ALA A 93 -15.51 -7.06 -5.88
C ALA A 93 -15.64 -6.11 -7.09
N LEU A 94 -16.82 -6.02 -7.70
CA LEU A 94 -17.08 -5.09 -8.80
C LEU A 94 -17.01 -3.64 -8.31
N LEU A 95 -17.56 -3.35 -7.13
CA LEU A 95 -17.53 -2.01 -6.56
C LEU A 95 -16.10 -1.59 -6.24
N ASP A 96 -15.31 -2.48 -5.64
CA ASP A 96 -13.90 -2.24 -5.34
C ASP A 96 -13.06 -2.02 -6.61
N SER A 97 -13.30 -2.79 -7.67
CA SER A 97 -12.68 -2.56 -8.98
C SER A 97 -13.08 -1.24 -9.63
N ILE A 98 -14.34 -0.82 -9.47
CA ILE A 98 -14.83 0.48 -9.98
C ILE A 98 -14.16 1.63 -9.22
N ILE A 99 -14.09 1.54 -7.89
CA ILE A 99 -13.50 2.57 -7.03
C ILE A 99 -11.98 2.66 -7.25
N SER A 100 -11.28 1.53 -7.21
CA SER A 100 -9.82 1.47 -7.38
C SER A 100 -9.37 1.70 -8.82
N LYS A 101 -10.27 1.58 -9.80
CA LYS A 101 -10.00 1.70 -11.25
C LYS A 101 -8.84 0.80 -11.72
N THR A 102 -8.69 -0.37 -11.09
CA THR A 102 -7.65 -1.35 -11.43
C THR A 102 -8.04 -2.13 -12.68
N ARG A 103 -7.04 -2.59 -13.45
CA ARG A 103 -7.26 -3.35 -14.68
C ARG A 103 -7.76 -4.77 -14.40
N LEU A 104 -7.29 -5.38 -13.32
CA LEU A 104 -7.67 -6.71 -12.87
C LEU A 104 -7.97 -6.62 -11.37
N PHE A 105 -8.87 -7.46 -10.87
CA PHE A 105 -9.26 -7.47 -9.46
C PHE A 105 -8.23 -8.17 -8.58
N GLU A 106 -7.90 -7.54 -7.45
CA GLU A 106 -7.00 -8.04 -6.39
C GLU A 106 -5.71 -8.68 -6.94
N ASP A 107 -5.41 -9.90 -6.51
CA ASP A 107 -4.18 -10.64 -6.80
C ASP A 107 -3.97 -10.91 -8.28
N ARG A 108 -5.04 -10.94 -9.08
CA ARG A 108 -4.91 -11.17 -10.53
C ARG A 108 -4.10 -10.06 -11.17
N LEU A 109 -4.16 -8.85 -10.62
CA LEU A 109 -3.34 -7.74 -11.09
C LEU A 109 -1.86 -8.04 -10.89
N CYS A 110 -1.47 -8.40 -9.67
CA CYS A 110 -0.08 -8.69 -9.33
C CYS A 110 0.43 -9.93 -10.06
N LYS A 111 -0.36 -11.01 -10.08
CA LYS A 111 -0.02 -12.31 -10.69
C LYS A 111 -0.02 -12.29 -12.22
N SER A 112 -0.53 -11.22 -12.84
CA SER A 112 -0.37 -11.04 -14.30
C SER A 112 1.09 -10.94 -14.73
N CYS A 113 1.96 -10.47 -13.83
CA CYS A 113 3.42 -10.44 -14.04
C CYS A 113 4.17 -11.33 -13.02
N HIS A 114 3.73 -11.38 -11.77
CA HIS A 114 4.40 -12.13 -10.69
C HIS A 114 3.94 -13.59 -10.63
N THR A 115 4.25 -14.37 -11.67
CA THR A 115 3.82 -15.78 -11.80
C THR A 115 4.68 -16.76 -11.00
N THR A 116 5.88 -16.35 -10.58
CA THR A 116 6.86 -17.20 -9.89
C THR A 116 6.70 -17.24 -8.37
N VAL A 117 5.70 -16.53 -7.81
CA VAL A 117 5.47 -16.48 -6.36
C VAL A 117 5.02 -17.84 -5.86
N GLN A 118 5.86 -18.49 -5.06
CA GLN A 118 5.55 -19.76 -4.41
C GLN A 118 4.78 -19.52 -3.11
N TYR A 119 3.70 -20.27 -2.91
CA TYR A 119 2.90 -20.24 -1.68
C TYR A 119 3.58 -21.01 -0.55
N ARG A 120 4.70 -20.47 -0.05
CA ARG A 120 5.47 -21.01 1.08
C ARG A 120 5.75 -19.90 2.10
N SER A 121 5.98 -20.29 3.34
CA SER A 121 6.36 -19.41 4.44
C SER A 121 5.41 -18.21 4.58
N ALA A 122 5.92 -16.98 4.49
CA ALA A 122 5.12 -15.76 4.66
C ALA A 122 3.96 -15.63 3.66
N HIS A 123 4.08 -16.22 2.47
CA HIS A 123 3.04 -16.16 1.43
C HIS A 123 1.90 -17.17 1.63
N ARG A 124 1.97 -18.04 2.65
CA ARG A 124 0.88 -18.96 3.03
C ARG A 124 0.28 -18.68 4.41
N ILE A 125 0.64 -17.56 5.04
CA ILE A 125 0.22 -17.23 6.40
C ILE A 125 -1.31 -17.18 6.53
N HIS A 126 -2.02 -16.73 5.50
CA HIS A 126 -3.48 -16.69 5.47
C HIS A 126 -4.02 -17.27 4.16
N THR A 127 -5.07 -18.09 4.23
CA THR A 127 -5.75 -18.66 3.05
C THR A 127 -6.41 -17.59 2.17
N PHE A 128 -6.66 -16.40 2.72
CA PHE A 128 -7.15 -15.21 2.02
C PHE A 128 -6.05 -14.14 1.77
N GLY A 129 -4.78 -14.48 2.00
CA GLY A 129 -3.68 -13.53 1.87
C GLY A 129 -3.59 -12.98 0.45
N SER A 130 -3.87 -11.68 0.28
CA SER A 130 -3.75 -11.00 -1.00
C SER A 130 -2.43 -10.22 -1.07
N CYS A 131 -1.84 -10.17 -2.26
CA CYS A 131 -0.60 -9.43 -2.54
C CYS A 131 -0.74 -7.98 -2.06
N ILE A 132 -1.88 -7.36 -2.35
CA ILE A 132 -2.18 -5.96 -2.02
C ILE A 132 -2.24 -5.74 -0.51
N ARG A 133 -2.82 -6.65 0.28
CA ARG A 133 -2.96 -6.45 1.73
C ARG A 133 -1.61 -6.44 2.45
N CYS A 134 -0.64 -7.21 1.97
CA CYS A 134 0.69 -7.30 2.58
C CYS A 134 1.71 -6.33 1.97
N HIS A 135 1.68 -6.13 0.66
CA HIS A 135 2.67 -5.32 -0.06
C HIS A 135 2.20 -3.90 -0.35
N MET A 136 0.91 -3.61 -0.19
CA MET A 136 0.37 -2.27 -0.29
C MET A 136 -0.50 -2.00 0.94
N PRO A 137 0.01 -2.12 2.19
CA PRO A 137 -0.83 -1.96 3.37
C PRO A 137 -1.36 -0.52 3.49
N LYS A 138 -2.43 -0.35 4.27
CA LYS A 138 -2.99 0.98 4.55
C LYS A 138 -2.02 1.76 5.43
N VAL A 139 -1.63 2.95 4.96
CA VAL A 139 -0.68 3.86 5.61
C VAL A 139 -1.32 5.19 6.04
N ALA A 140 -2.57 5.45 5.67
CA ALA A 140 -3.35 6.58 6.18
C ALA A 140 -4.87 6.28 6.15
N ARG A 141 -5.62 6.88 7.07
CA ARG A 141 -7.10 6.89 7.08
C ARG A 141 -7.61 7.91 6.06
N ILE A 142 -8.60 7.58 5.22
CA ILE A 142 -9.21 8.56 4.28
C ILE A 142 -10.75 8.53 4.33
N GLY A 143 -11.34 9.73 4.36
CA GLY A 143 -12.78 10.01 4.28
C GLY A 143 -13.35 10.23 2.87
N GLU A 144 -12.91 9.48 1.86
CA GLU A 144 -13.69 9.19 0.64
C GLU A 144 -12.98 8.09 -0.17
N ALA A 145 -13.69 6.98 -0.36
CA ALA A 145 -13.42 5.84 -1.23
C ALA A 145 -11.93 5.49 -1.51
N GLY A 146 -11.34 4.69 -0.62
CA GLY A 146 -10.06 4.01 -0.84
C GLY A 146 -8.95 4.55 0.07
N ASP A 147 -8.93 4.06 1.32
CA ASP A 147 -7.86 4.24 2.30
C ASP A 147 -6.45 4.26 1.65
N ALA A 148 -5.53 5.10 2.16
CA ALA A 148 -4.23 5.30 1.53
C ALA A 148 -3.42 4.00 1.60
N HIS A 149 -3.49 3.15 0.58
CA HIS A 149 -2.61 2.01 0.42
C HIS A 149 -1.25 2.50 -0.07
N SER A 150 -0.16 2.02 0.54
CA SER A 150 1.19 2.38 0.08
C SER A 150 1.43 1.86 -1.34
N HIS A 151 2.05 2.69 -2.17
CA HIS A 151 2.47 2.34 -3.53
C HIS A 151 3.98 2.11 -3.63
N THR A 152 4.65 1.86 -2.51
CA THR A 152 6.05 1.40 -2.52
C THR A 152 6.14 -0.07 -2.92
N PHE A 153 5.03 -0.81 -2.79
CA PHE A 153 4.91 -2.26 -3.01
C PHE A 153 5.79 -3.10 -2.08
N ARG A 154 6.35 -2.48 -1.03
CA ARG A 154 7.22 -3.14 -0.06
C ARG A 154 6.38 -3.73 1.07
N PHE A 155 6.82 -4.88 1.57
CA PHE A 155 6.28 -5.40 2.82
C PHE A 155 6.75 -4.51 3.97
N MET A 156 5.81 -3.90 4.69
CA MET A 156 6.12 -3.07 5.86
C MET A 156 6.21 -3.96 7.09
N PHE A 157 7.42 -4.15 7.61
CA PHE A 157 7.71 -5.11 8.67
C PHE A 157 7.21 -4.63 10.03
N PRO A 158 6.60 -5.50 10.87
CA PRO A 158 6.24 -5.15 12.25
C PRO A 158 7.46 -4.67 13.08
N GLN A 159 8.65 -5.16 12.75
CA GLN A 159 9.92 -4.74 13.37
C GLN A 159 10.17 -3.23 13.24
N ASP A 160 9.71 -2.59 12.16
CA ASP A 160 9.89 -1.15 12.00
C ASP A 160 8.96 -0.37 12.93
N SER A 161 7.75 -0.87 13.19
CA SER A 161 6.88 -0.35 14.25
C SER A 161 7.53 -0.47 15.63
N ILE A 162 8.19 -1.60 15.93
CA ILE A 162 8.90 -1.77 17.21
C ILE A 162 10.02 -0.74 17.35
N LYS A 163 10.89 -0.62 16.33
CA LYS A 163 12.02 0.32 16.32
C LYS A 163 11.57 1.77 16.49
N MET A 164 10.46 2.14 15.87
CA MET A 164 9.93 3.50 15.93
C MET A 164 9.09 3.77 17.19
N GLY A 165 8.83 2.75 18.01
CA GLY A 165 8.08 2.90 19.26
C GLY A 165 6.56 2.87 19.10
N GLY A 166 6.05 2.08 18.16
CA GLY A 166 4.63 1.74 18.03
C GLY A 166 4.07 1.91 16.61
N VAL A 167 2.89 1.31 16.38
CA VAL A 167 2.16 1.34 15.09
C VAL A 167 1.75 2.77 14.70
N GLU A 168 1.46 3.63 15.68
CA GLU A 168 1.08 5.03 15.45
C GLU A 168 2.23 5.88 14.90
N LYS A 169 3.48 5.48 15.18
CA LYS A 169 4.68 6.16 14.68
C LYS A 169 5.17 5.56 13.36
N GLN A 170 4.85 4.30 13.11
CA GLN A 170 5.21 3.58 11.90
C GLN A 170 4.22 2.43 11.69
N PRO A 171 3.33 2.49 10.68
CA PRO A 171 2.42 1.40 10.38
C PRO A 171 3.19 0.18 9.86
N ASN A 172 2.53 -0.98 9.87
CA ASN A 172 3.06 -2.20 9.27
C ASN A 172 1.95 -3.03 8.61
N ALA A 173 2.35 -4.00 7.80
CA ALA A 173 1.44 -4.81 7.00
C ALA A 173 0.54 -5.73 7.82
N CYS A 174 0.99 -6.15 9.01
CA CYS A 174 0.25 -7.06 9.86
C CYS A 174 -0.86 -6.31 10.63
N ASN A 175 -0.53 -5.22 11.31
CA ASN A 175 -1.48 -4.40 12.06
C ASN A 175 -2.49 -3.65 11.17
N ALA A 176 -2.21 -3.50 9.86
CA ALA A 176 -3.17 -2.96 8.90
C ALA A 176 -4.41 -3.87 8.69
N CYS A 177 -4.34 -5.14 9.11
CA CYS A 177 -5.48 -6.04 9.14
C CYS A 177 -6.35 -5.77 10.37
N HIS A 178 -7.68 -5.70 10.20
CA HIS A 178 -8.60 -5.41 11.30
C HIS A 178 -8.56 -6.47 12.44
N HIS A 179 -8.19 -7.72 12.14
CA HIS A 179 -8.00 -8.78 13.14
C HIS A 179 -6.73 -8.61 13.99
N HIS A 180 -5.76 -7.86 13.49
CA HIS A 180 -4.47 -7.62 14.16
C HIS A 180 -4.29 -6.16 14.56
N LYS A 181 -5.35 -5.35 14.48
CA LYS A 181 -5.28 -3.92 14.82
C LYS A 181 -4.75 -3.69 16.25
N ASP A 182 -5.14 -4.56 17.19
CA ASP A 182 -4.78 -4.48 18.62
C ASP A 182 -3.66 -5.47 19.01
N ALA A 183 -3.14 -6.26 18.06
CA ALA A 183 -2.07 -7.21 18.34
C ALA A 183 -0.73 -6.47 18.48
N SER A 184 0.11 -6.89 19.43
CA SER A 184 1.40 -6.22 19.62
C SER A 184 2.34 -6.46 18.42
N PRO A 185 3.06 -5.43 17.93
CA PRO A 185 4.05 -5.59 16.87
C PRO A 185 5.11 -6.65 17.17
N GLU A 186 5.47 -6.84 18.44
CA GLU A 186 6.41 -7.86 18.92
C GLU A 186 5.89 -9.28 18.64
N THR A 187 4.62 -9.54 18.93
CA THR A 187 4.01 -10.87 18.71
C THR A 187 3.92 -11.15 17.21
N LEU A 188 3.55 -10.14 16.42
CA LEU A 188 3.47 -10.25 14.96
C LEU A 188 4.85 -10.44 14.32
N ALA A 189 5.87 -9.73 14.80
CA ALA A 189 7.25 -9.89 14.39
C ALA A 189 7.76 -11.31 14.71
N ALA A 190 7.56 -11.78 15.94
CA ALA A 190 7.96 -13.12 16.36
C ALA A 190 7.30 -14.20 15.49
N PHE A 191 6.00 -14.07 15.23
CA PHE A 191 5.28 -14.99 14.37
C PHE A 191 5.81 -14.97 12.93
N LEU A 192 6.07 -13.79 12.37
CA LEU A 192 6.62 -13.66 11.01
C LEU A 192 7.99 -14.34 10.89
N GLU A 193 8.89 -14.13 11.87
CA GLU A 193 10.20 -14.80 11.90
C GLU A 193 10.06 -16.32 12.01
N ALA A 194 9.15 -16.79 12.85
CA ALA A 194 8.88 -18.20 12.99
C ALA A 194 8.31 -18.81 11.68
N ALA A 195 7.46 -18.08 10.96
CA ALA A 195 6.93 -18.49 9.66
C ALA A 195 8.00 -18.53 8.55
N LYS A 196 8.98 -17.63 8.59
CA LYS A 196 10.13 -17.65 7.67
C LYS A 196 11.04 -18.86 7.91
N ASN A 197 11.31 -19.17 9.18
CA ASN A 197 12.31 -20.20 9.54
C ASN A 197 11.76 -21.63 9.49
N ALA A 198 10.52 -21.83 9.94
CA ALA A 198 9.97 -23.18 10.16
C ALA A 198 8.73 -23.46 9.31
N ASP A 199 8.36 -22.56 8.40
CA ASP A 199 7.16 -22.67 7.56
C ASP A 199 5.90 -22.95 8.40
N MET A 200 5.30 -21.90 9.00
CA MET A 200 4.08 -21.95 9.84
C MET A 200 4.16 -22.82 11.13
N PRO A 201 4.80 -22.31 12.19
CA PRO A 201 4.93 -23.06 13.45
C PRO A 201 3.61 -23.11 14.22
N LYS A 202 3.31 -24.28 14.78
CA LYS A 202 2.23 -24.49 15.77
C LYS A 202 2.83 -24.43 17.18
N PRO A 203 2.13 -23.85 18.18
CA PRO A 203 0.82 -23.20 18.10
C PRO A 203 0.91 -21.74 17.61
N PHE A 204 -0.16 -21.27 16.96
CA PHE A 204 -0.29 -19.90 16.47
C PHE A 204 -0.64 -18.94 17.61
N THR A 205 0.36 -18.52 18.39
CA THR A 205 0.18 -17.65 19.58
C THR A 205 -0.53 -16.33 19.26
N VAL A 206 -0.35 -15.78 18.05
CA VAL A 206 -1.07 -14.58 17.54
C VAL A 206 -2.59 -14.72 17.48
N HIS A 207 -3.13 -15.94 17.52
CA HIS A 207 -4.56 -16.23 17.51
C HIS A 207 -5.07 -16.82 18.82
N GLN A 208 -4.20 -16.98 19.83
CA GLN A 208 -4.65 -17.39 21.15
C GLN A 208 -5.44 -16.23 21.77
N ARG A 209 -6.71 -16.46 22.10
CA ARG A 209 -7.50 -15.49 22.85
C ARG A 209 -6.75 -15.16 24.15
N PRO A 210 -6.73 -13.90 24.62
CA PRO A 210 -6.23 -13.58 25.95
C PRO A 210 -6.89 -14.51 26.99
N LYS A 211 -6.16 -14.94 28.02
CA LYS A 211 -6.66 -15.91 29.02
C LYS A 211 -7.99 -15.50 29.65
N GLU A 212 -8.21 -14.20 29.78
CA GLU A 212 -9.45 -13.53 30.23
C GLU A 212 -10.67 -13.75 29.32
N PHE A 213 -10.49 -14.22 28.08
CA PHE A 213 -11.57 -14.51 27.10
C PHE A 213 -11.58 -15.98 26.64
N GLN A 214 -10.79 -16.84 27.30
CA GLN A 214 -10.87 -18.29 27.13
C GLN A 214 -11.90 -18.82 28.15
N LYS A 215 -13.12 -19.13 27.68
CA LYS A 215 -14.12 -19.88 28.45
C LYS A 215 -13.72 -21.34 28.54
#